data_AF-A0A0Q8SY15-F1
#
_entry.id   AF-A0A0Q8SY15-F1
#
_cell.length_a   1.000
_cell.length_b   1.000
_cell.length_c   1.000
_cell.angle_alpha   90.00
_cell.angle_beta   90.00
_cell.angle_gamma   90.00
#
_symmetry.space_group_name_H-M   'P 1'
#
loop_
_entity.id
_entity.type
_entity.pdbx_description
1 polymer ?
#
loop_
_entity_poly.entity_id
_entity_poly.type
_entity_poly.pdbx_seq_one_letter_code
_entity_poly.pdbx_strand_id
1 'polypeptide(L)'
;MTTPKDELPERMAELFDRLAEPFHMELMEQSARLSAQRYLLEMLYAQQFLNQPEAFEEFMEGAIDMARTSSRRTEPMSEDVALELQARVATQLQRFRESVVQRLEQGLGE
;
A
#
# COMPACT_ATOMS: atom_id res chain seq x y z
N MET A 1 -44.94 -4.86 16.94
CA MET A 1 -44.54 -5.75 18.04
C MET A 1 -43.48 -6.68 17.50
N THR A 2 -42.22 -6.27 17.58
CA THR A 2 -41.05 -7.10 17.24
C THR A 2 -40.80 -8.06 18.40
N THR A 3 -40.61 -9.33 18.11
CA THR A 3 -40.41 -10.38 19.10
C THR A 3 -38.97 -10.32 19.64
N PRO A 4 -38.72 -10.63 20.93
CA PRO A 4 -37.38 -10.57 21.55
C PRO A 4 -36.32 -11.46 20.89
N LYS A 5 -36.73 -12.35 19.97
CA LYS A 5 -35.86 -13.20 19.16
C LYS A 5 -35.22 -12.47 17.97
N ASP A 6 -35.83 -11.38 17.50
CA ASP A 6 -35.34 -10.55 16.39
C ASP A 6 -34.35 -9.47 16.88
N GLU A 7 -34.39 -9.12 18.18
CA GLU A 7 -33.46 -8.15 18.80
C GLU A 7 -32.07 -8.73 19.06
N LEU A 8 -31.95 -10.05 19.23
CA LEU A 8 -30.66 -10.69 19.55
C LEU A 8 -29.65 -10.58 18.38
N PRO A 9 -30.01 -10.91 17.12
CA PRO A 9 -29.12 -10.70 15.98
C PRO A 9 -28.72 -9.23 15.79
N GLU A 10 -29.64 -8.29 15.95
CA GLU A 10 -29.36 -6.85 15.83
C GLU A 10 -28.41 -6.36 16.93
N ARG A 11 -28.64 -6.73 18.20
CA ARG A 11 -27.74 -6.38 19.29
C ARG A 11 -26.36 -7.03 19.17
N MET A 12 -26.30 -8.25 18.62
CA MET A 12 -25.01 -8.90 18.33
C MET A 12 -24.26 -8.17 17.22
N ALA A 13 -24.93 -7.73 16.16
CA ALA A 13 -24.32 -6.92 15.10
C ALA A 13 -23.79 -5.59 15.65
N GLU A 14 -24.58 -4.86 16.46
CA GLU A 14 -24.13 -3.62 17.10
C GLU A 14 -22.90 -3.83 18.01
N LEU A 15 -22.84 -4.97 18.72
CA LEU A 15 -21.68 -5.32 19.54
C LEU A 15 -20.45 -5.62 18.68
N PHE A 16 -20.60 -6.35 17.57
CA PHE A 16 -19.51 -6.59 16.64
C PHE A 16 -18.99 -5.31 16.00
N ASP A 17 -19.89 -4.41 15.59
CA ASP A 17 -19.51 -3.11 15.01
C ASP A 17 -18.73 -2.26 16.02
N ARG A 18 -19.22 -2.17 17.26
CA ARG A 18 -18.52 -1.45 18.34
C ARG A 18 -17.16 -2.06 18.68
N LEU A 19 -17.03 -3.38 18.59
CA LEU A 19 -15.75 -4.07 18.82
C LEU A 19 -14.81 -3.95 17.62
N ALA A 20 -15.34 -3.79 16.41
CA ALA A 20 -14.58 -3.60 15.18
C ALA A 20 -14.12 -2.14 14.98
N GLU A 21 -14.86 -1.17 15.53
CA GLU A 21 -14.59 0.27 15.43
C GLU A 21 -13.12 0.64 15.75
N PRO A 22 -12.49 0.16 16.85
CA PRO A 22 -11.10 0.52 17.15
C PRO A 22 -10.12 -0.04 16.12
N PHE A 23 -10.35 -1.26 15.63
CA PHE A 23 -9.52 -1.86 14.59
C PHE A 23 -9.66 -1.12 13.25
N HIS A 24 -10.88 -0.67 12.93
CA HIS A 24 -11.12 0.13 11.74
C HIS A 24 -10.39 1.48 11.83
N MET A 25 -10.49 2.16 12.98
CA MET A 25 -9.79 3.42 13.22
C MET A 25 -8.28 3.27 13.14
N GLU A 26 -7.71 2.22 13.74
CA GLU A 26 -6.28 1.95 13.64
C GLU A 26 -5.85 1.65 12.20
N LEU A 27 -6.64 0.87 11.44
CA LEU A 27 -6.38 0.61 10.04
C LEU A 27 -6.42 1.89 9.18
N MET A 28 -7.37 2.79 9.45
CA MET A 28 -7.44 4.09 8.79
C MET A 28 -6.23 4.97 9.09
N GLU A 29 -5.79 5.02 10.35
CA GLU A 29 -4.59 5.77 10.75
C GLU A 29 -3.31 5.22 10.08
N GLN A 30 -3.15 3.90 10.03
CA GLN A 30 -2.03 3.27 9.31
C GLN A 30 -2.10 3.53 7.81
N SER A 31 -3.31 3.46 7.23
CA SER A 31 -3.53 3.78 5.81
C SER A 31 -3.17 5.23 5.50
N ALA A 32 -3.58 6.19 6.34
CA ALA A 32 -3.25 7.59 6.20
C ALA A 32 -1.73 7.82 6.29
N ARG A 33 -1.06 7.18 7.26
CA ARG A 33 0.39 7.25 7.43
C ARG A 33 1.16 6.73 6.22
N LEU A 34 0.79 5.55 5.71
CA LEU A 34 1.41 4.96 4.52
C LEU A 34 1.15 5.82 3.28
N SER A 35 -0.04 6.39 3.15
CA SER A 35 -0.38 7.30 2.05
C SER A 35 0.46 8.57 2.09
N ALA A 36 0.64 9.17 3.26
CA ALA A 36 1.49 10.35 3.44
C ALA A 36 2.96 10.04 3.11
N GLN A 37 3.48 8.92 3.60
CA GLN A 37 4.86 8.49 3.28
C GLN A 37 5.04 8.25 1.78
N ARG A 38 4.09 7.58 1.14
CA ARG A 38 4.10 7.36 -0.30
C ARG A 38 4.14 8.67 -1.06
N TYR A 39 3.26 9.61 -0.73
CA TYR A 39 3.22 10.92 -1.36
C TYR A 39 4.57 11.66 -1.26
N LEU A 40 5.17 11.67 -0.06
CA LEU A 40 6.47 12.32 0.16
C LEU A 40 7.60 11.66 -0.65
N LEU A 41 7.60 10.33 -0.75
CA LEU A 41 8.57 9.60 -1.56
C LEU A 41 8.37 9.86 -3.05
N GLU A 42 7.13 9.92 -3.53
CA GLU A 42 6.83 10.24 -4.92
C GLU A 42 7.38 11.63 -5.29
N MET A 43 7.17 12.62 -4.41
CA MET A 43 7.72 13.97 -4.57
C MET A 43 9.26 13.98 -4.59
N LEU A 44 9.88 13.27 -3.65
CA LEU A 44 11.34 13.21 -3.55
C LEU A 44 11.97 12.57 -4.80
N TYR A 45 11.39 11.48 -5.29
CA TYR A 45 11.88 10.80 -6.49
C TYR A 45 11.61 11.64 -7.75
N ALA A 46 10.42 12.24 -7.88
CA ALA A 46 10.14 13.15 -9.00
C ALA A 46 11.13 14.32 -9.03
N GLN A 47 11.47 14.90 -7.87
CA GLN A 47 12.44 15.98 -7.79
C GLN A 47 13.87 15.51 -8.12
N GLN A 48 14.28 14.35 -7.58
CA GLN A 48 15.61 13.80 -7.82
C GLN A 48 15.86 13.46 -9.29
N PHE A 49 14.83 12.94 -9.98
CA PHE A 49 14.92 12.46 -11.35
C PHE A 49 14.34 13.42 -12.40
N LEU A 50 13.99 14.65 -12.01
CA LEU A 50 13.35 15.64 -12.90
C LEU A 50 14.05 15.81 -14.26
N ASN A 51 15.39 15.82 -14.26
CA ASN A 51 16.20 16.01 -15.46
C ASN A 51 16.71 14.69 -16.06
N GLN A 52 16.35 13.55 -15.46
CA GLN A 52 16.84 12.22 -15.83
C GLN A 52 15.71 11.17 -15.70
N PRO A 53 14.59 11.33 -16.42
CA PRO A 53 13.46 10.39 -16.34
C PRO A 53 13.84 8.96 -16.78
N GLU A 54 14.74 8.82 -17.75
CA GLU A 54 15.24 7.51 -18.19
C GLU A 54 15.97 6.76 -17.07
N ALA A 55 16.78 7.47 -16.27
CA ALA A 55 17.49 6.87 -15.13
C ALA A 55 16.53 6.43 -14.01
N PHE A 56 15.37 7.10 -13.87
CA PHE A 56 14.32 6.66 -12.96
C PHE A 56 13.70 5.34 -13.43
N GLU A 57 13.42 5.23 -14.73
CA GLU A 57 12.84 4.03 -15.31
C GLU A 57 13.76 2.81 -15.12
N GLU A 58 15.05 2.96 -15.43
CA GLU A 58 16.05 1.90 -15.23
C GLU A 58 16.16 1.50 -13.75
N PHE A 59 16.15 2.47 -12.84
CA PHE A 59 16.18 2.20 -11.40
C PHE A 59 14.94 1.41 -10.96
N MET A 60 13.75 1.80 -11.41
CA MET A 60 12.51 1.14 -11.02
C MET A 60 12.39 -0.27 -11.60
N GLU A 61 12.85 -0.49 -12.83
CA GLU A 61 12.92 -1.85 -13.41
C GLU A 61 13.81 -2.76 -12.57
N GLY A 62 15.02 -2.29 -12.21
CA GLY A 62 15.91 -3.03 -11.31
C GLY A 62 15.28 -3.32 -9.95
N ALA A 63 14.58 -2.36 -9.35
CA ALA A 63 13.91 -2.54 -8.06
C ALA A 63 12.76 -3.56 -8.13
N ILE A 64 11.96 -3.54 -9.20
CA ILE A 64 10.85 -4.50 -9.41
C ILE A 64 11.40 -5.92 -9.61
N ASP A 65 12.46 -6.07 -10.39
CA ASP A 65 13.08 -7.37 -10.62
C ASP A 65 13.72 -7.93 -9.35
N MET A 66 14.36 -7.06 -8.54
CA MET A 66 14.83 -7.44 -7.22
C MET A 66 13.67 -7.86 -6.30
N ALA A 67 12.53 -7.17 -6.31
CA ALA A 67 11.39 -7.53 -5.49
C ALA A 67 10.79 -8.90 -5.87
N ARG A 68 10.83 -9.25 -7.17
CA ARG A 68 10.35 -10.55 -7.68
C ARG A 68 11.30 -11.71 -7.35
N THR A 69 12.58 -11.43 -7.15
CA THR A 69 13.61 -12.48 -6.98
C THR A 69 14.19 -12.55 -5.57
N SER A 70 14.12 -11.45 -4.81
CA SER A 70 14.84 -11.23 -3.56
C SER A 70 13.96 -10.46 -2.57
N SER A 71 12.81 -11.03 -2.20
CA SER A 71 12.18 -10.59 -0.95
C SER A 71 13.02 -11.14 0.20
N ARG A 72 13.74 -10.25 0.88
CA ARG A 72 14.52 -10.59 2.08
C ARG A 72 13.56 -11.21 3.09
N ARG A 73 13.62 -12.54 3.26
CA ARG A 73 12.92 -13.30 4.29
C ARG A 73 13.32 -12.74 5.65
N THR A 74 12.49 -11.84 6.17
CA THR A 74 12.72 -11.20 7.47
C THR A 74 12.26 -12.10 8.61
N GLU A 75 11.37 -13.06 8.31
CA GLU A 75 10.83 -14.05 9.23
C GLU A 75 10.69 -15.42 8.55
N PRO A 76 10.68 -16.53 9.31
CA PRO A 76 10.34 -17.85 8.77
C PRO A 76 8.88 -17.86 8.30
N MET A 77 8.67 -17.94 6.99
CA MET A 77 7.37 -18.01 6.33
C MET A 77 7.34 -19.16 5.32
N SER A 78 6.14 -19.63 4.97
CA SER A 78 5.97 -20.63 3.91
C SER A 78 6.35 -20.03 2.54
N GLU A 79 6.68 -20.91 1.59
CA GLU A 79 7.04 -20.49 0.23
C GLU A 79 5.88 -19.77 -0.46
N ASP A 80 4.63 -20.23 -0.26
CA ASP A 80 3.44 -19.60 -0.82
C ASP A 80 3.26 -18.15 -0.31
N VAL A 81 3.45 -17.94 0.99
CA VAL A 81 3.35 -16.61 1.61
C VAL A 81 4.48 -15.70 1.11
N ALA A 82 5.68 -16.25 0.94
CA ALA A 82 6.81 -15.50 0.39
C ALA A 82 6.56 -15.07 -1.07
N LEU A 83 6.04 -15.97 -1.91
CA LEU A 83 5.69 -15.69 -3.30
C LEU A 83 4.59 -14.63 -3.40
N GLU A 84 3.55 -14.74 -2.56
CA GLU A 84 2.49 -13.75 -2.52
C GLU A 84 3.04 -12.38 -2.08
N LEU A 85 3.89 -12.34 -1.06
CA LEU A 85 4.51 -11.10 -0.59
C LEU A 85 5.39 -10.45 -1.69
N GLN A 86 6.18 -11.25 -2.41
CA GLN A 86 6.97 -10.77 -3.56
C GLN A 86 6.08 -10.12 -4.62
N ALA A 87 4.98 -10.79 -4.99
CA ALA A 87 4.03 -10.28 -5.97
C ALA A 87 3.36 -8.98 -5.50
N ARG A 88 2.98 -8.91 -4.23
CA ARG A 88 2.41 -7.70 -3.62
C ARG A 88 3.40 -6.53 -3.64
N VAL A 89 4.65 -6.76 -3.24
CA VAL A 89 5.70 -5.71 -3.25
C VAL A 89 5.96 -5.23 -4.68
N ALA A 90 6.15 -6.14 -5.64
CA ALA A 90 6.37 -5.78 -7.04
C ALA A 90 5.21 -4.94 -7.60
N THR A 91 3.97 -5.29 -7.27
CA THR A 91 2.78 -4.54 -7.68
C THR A 91 2.77 -3.12 -7.10
N GLN A 92 3.14 -2.95 -5.82
CA GLN A 92 3.21 -1.62 -5.22
C GLN A 92 4.33 -0.76 -5.84
N LEU A 93 5.48 -1.37 -6.17
CA LEU A 93 6.56 -0.68 -6.87
C LEU A 93 6.16 -0.23 -8.28
N GLN A 94 5.40 -1.05 -9.02
CA GLN A 94 4.85 -0.66 -10.32
C GLN A 94 3.92 0.54 -10.21
N ARG A 95 2.99 0.52 -9.25
CA ARG A 95 2.09 1.66 -9.01
C ARG A 95 2.82 2.92 -8.56
N PHE A 96 3.91 2.78 -7.81
CA PHE A 96 4.76 3.90 -7.42
C PHE A 96 5.48 4.48 -8.64
N ARG A 97 6.06 3.62 -9.50
CA ARG A 97 6.69 4.01 -10.78
C ARG A 97 5.73 4.85 -11.62
N GLU A 98 4.52 4.35 -11.86
CA GLU A 98 3.49 5.03 -12.65
C GLU A 98 3.18 6.43 -12.09
N SER A 99 3.01 6.55 -10.77
CA SER A 99 2.73 7.83 -10.12
C SER A 99 3.88 8.84 -10.27
N VAL A 100 5.12 8.40 -10.11
CA VAL A 100 6.29 9.28 -10.28
C VAL A 100 6.50 9.68 -11.73
N VAL A 101 6.37 8.75 -12.68
CA VAL A 101 6.45 9.04 -14.12
C VAL A 101 5.42 10.11 -14.50
N GLN A 102 4.17 9.96 -14.04
CA GLN A 102 3.13 10.96 -14.30
C GLN A 102 3.53 12.36 -13.77
N ARG A 103 4.18 12.44 -12.60
CA ARG A 103 4.67 13.72 -12.05
C ARG A 103 5.85 14.29 -12.84
N LEU A 104 6.75 13.43 -13.32
CA LEU A 104 7.87 13.82 -14.16
C LEU A 104 7.38 14.39 -15.50
N GLU A 105 6.38 13.76 -16.11
CA GLU A 105 5.77 14.20 -17.37
C GLU A 105 5.03 15.53 -17.24
N GLN A 106 4.36 15.77 -16.11
CA GLN A 106 3.64 17.01 -15.85
C GLN A 106 4.59 18.18 -15.52
N GLY A 107 5.85 17.89 -15.16
CA GLY A 107 6.79 18.84 -14.56
C GLY A 107 6.32 19.21 -13.16
N LEU A 108 7.09 18.87 -12.12
CA LEU A 108 6.78 19.07 -10.68
C LEU A 108 5.66 20.09 -10.47
N GLY A 109 4.42 19.59 -10.39
CA GLY A 109 3.23 20.45 -10.43
C GLY A 109 3.38 21.60 -9.45
N GLU A 110 3.05 22.80 -9.90
CA GLU A 110 2.94 24.01 -9.07
C GLU A 110 2.19 23.75 -7.76
#